data_AF-A0A182F4J8-F1
#
_entry.id   AF-A0A182F4J8-F1
#
_cell.length_a   1.000
_cell.length_b   1.000
_cell.length_c   1.000
_cell.angle_alpha   90.00
_cell.angle_beta   90.00
_cell.angle_gamma   90.00
#
_symmetry.space_group_name_H-M   'P 1'
#
loop_
_entity.id
_entity.type
_entity.pdbx_description
1 polymer ?
#
loop_
_entity_poly.entity_id
_entity_poly.type
_entity_poly.pdbx_seq_one_letter_code
_entity_poly.pdbx_strand_id
1 'polypeptide(L)'
;MKAITAVCATGASVPAIASGRVRQRHREVENDPEIQMYLSKLKDLVPFMAKDRKMSKLEVIQNVIDYICELQNTLAHADASADASAPMNDTEMLPSC
;
A
#
# COMPACT_ATOMS: atom_id res chain seq x y z
N MET A 1 -26.55 59.27 -20.23
CA MET A 1 -25.60 58.77 -21.24
C MET A 1 -25.96 57.31 -21.53
N LYS A 2 -26.02 56.90 -22.81
CA LYS A 2 -26.53 55.57 -23.22
C LYS A 2 -25.33 54.63 -23.42
N ALA A 3 -25.33 53.47 -22.75
CA ALA A 3 -24.28 52.48 -22.88
C ALA A 3 -24.45 51.68 -24.19
N ILE A 4 -23.39 51.64 -24.99
CA ILE A 4 -23.35 51.00 -26.30
C ILE A 4 -23.11 49.50 -26.07
N THR A 5 -24.06 48.67 -26.50
CA THR A 5 -23.91 47.21 -26.58
C THR A 5 -23.05 46.88 -27.80
N ALA A 6 -21.89 46.26 -27.59
CA ALA A 6 -21.10 45.69 -28.67
C ALA A 6 -21.61 44.28 -28.98
N VAL A 7 -22.09 44.06 -30.21
CA VAL A 7 -22.37 42.73 -30.74
C VAL A 7 -21.15 42.27 -31.54
N CYS A 8 -20.47 41.24 -31.06
CA CYS A 8 -19.37 40.61 -31.78
C CYS A 8 -19.96 39.55 -32.70
N ALA A 9 -20.25 39.89 -33.95
CA ALA A 9 -20.46 38.92 -35.00
C ALA A 9 -19.09 38.49 -35.53
N THR A 10 -18.62 37.30 -35.15
CA THR A 10 -17.53 36.64 -35.87
C THR A 10 -17.82 35.15 -35.92
N GLY A 11 -18.27 34.72 -37.10
CA GLY A 11 -18.38 33.33 -37.46
C GLY A 11 -17.00 32.70 -37.60
N ALA A 12 -16.70 31.80 -36.68
CA ALA A 12 -15.89 30.61 -36.89
C ALA A 12 -16.29 29.68 -35.74
N SER A 13 -17.02 28.63 -36.06
CA SER A 13 -17.43 27.60 -35.11
C SER A 13 -16.20 26.81 -34.65
N VAL A 14 -15.41 27.38 -33.74
CA VAL A 14 -14.59 26.57 -32.85
C VAL A 14 -15.55 25.94 -31.85
N PRO A 15 -15.61 24.60 -31.73
CA PRO A 15 -16.34 23.97 -30.65
C PRO A 15 -15.79 24.55 -29.35
N ALA A 16 -16.67 25.12 -28.53
CA ALA A 16 -16.34 25.43 -27.16
C ALA A 16 -15.82 24.13 -26.53
N ILE A 17 -14.59 24.14 -26.01
CA ILE A 17 -14.10 23.12 -25.09
C ILE A 17 -14.91 23.21 -23.78
N ALA A 18 -16.19 22.88 -23.88
CA ALA A 18 -17.12 22.84 -22.78
C ALA A 18 -16.84 21.55 -22.00
N SER A 19 -15.98 21.68 -20.99
CA SER A 19 -15.79 20.68 -19.91
C SER A 19 -15.12 19.37 -20.34
N GLY A 20 -13.93 19.08 -19.79
CA GLY A 20 -13.29 17.77 -19.96
C GLY A 20 -12.32 17.47 -18.83
N ARG A 21 -12.84 16.94 -17.72
CA ARG A 21 -12.14 16.76 -16.44
C ARG A 21 -10.87 15.89 -16.59
N VAL A 22 -9.71 16.40 -16.19
CA VAL A 22 -8.46 15.62 -15.95
C VAL A 22 -8.59 14.79 -14.65
N ARG A 23 -9.70 14.07 -14.49
CA ARG A 23 -10.03 13.24 -13.31
C ARG A 23 -10.23 11.77 -13.67
N GLN A 24 -10.15 11.41 -14.95
CA GLN A 24 -10.54 10.08 -15.42
C GLN A 24 -9.43 9.04 -15.20
N ARG A 25 -8.16 9.39 -15.47
CA ARG A 25 -7.01 8.49 -15.28
C ARG A 25 -6.85 7.98 -13.84
N HIS A 26 -7.03 8.86 -12.85
CA HIS A 26 -6.81 8.50 -11.45
C HIS A 26 -7.91 7.55 -10.91
N ARG A 27 -9.13 7.64 -11.47
CA ARG A 27 -10.29 6.84 -11.02
C ARG A 27 -10.28 5.41 -11.57
N GLU A 28 -9.65 5.19 -12.72
CA GLU A 28 -9.43 3.86 -13.31
C GLU A 28 -8.50 3.01 -12.44
N VAL A 29 -7.37 3.57 -12.00
CA VAL A 29 -6.42 2.86 -11.12
C VAL A 29 -7.09 2.48 -9.79
N GLU A 30 -7.96 3.35 -9.27
CA GLU A 30 -8.71 3.05 -8.04
C GLU A 30 -9.71 1.90 -8.21
N ASN A 31 -10.12 1.54 -9.42
CA ASN A 31 -11.10 0.48 -9.68
C ASN A 31 -10.57 -0.64 -10.58
N ASP A 32 -9.25 -0.74 -10.72
CA ASP A 32 -8.61 -1.79 -11.50
C ASP A 32 -9.00 -3.19 -10.95
N PRO A 33 -9.60 -4.06 -11.77
CA PRO A 33 -10.02 -5.40 -11.35
C PRO A 33 -8.84 -6.26 -10.90
N GLU A 34 -7.65 -6.06 -11.46
CA GLU A 34 -6.44 -6.78 -11.07
C GLU A 34 -6.03 -6.39 -9.64
N ILE A 35 -6.07 -5.09 -9.32
CA ILE A 35 -5.81 -4.59 -7.96
C ILE A 35 -6.83 -5.17 -6.97
N GLN A 36 -8.11 -5.25 -7.35
CA GLN A 36 -9.14 -5.85 -6.48
C GLN A 36 -8.92 -7.34 -6.22
N MET A 37 -8.44 -8.09 -7.22
CA MET A 37 -8.06 -9.49 -7.08
C MET A 37 -6.91 -9.66 -6.08
N TYR A 38 -5.85 -8.85 -6.20
CA TYR A 38 -4.73 -8.92 -5.26
C TYR A 38 -5.14 -8.54 -3.84
N LEU A 39 -5.95 -7.50 -3.67
CA LEU A 39 -6.50 -7.13 -2.35
C LEU A 39 -7.33 -8.27 -1.73
N SER A 40 -8.13 -8.97 -2.53
CA SER A 40 -8.90 -10.13 -2.06
C SER A 40 -7.99 -11.27 -1.63
N LYS A 41 -6.96 -11.58 -2.44
CA LYS A 41 -5.96 -12.58 -2.09
C LYS A 41 -5.23 -12.27 -0.78
N LEU A 42 -4.91 -11.00 -0.53
CA LEU A 42 -4.30 -10.58 0.73
C LEU A 42 -5.22 -10.87 1.91
N LYS A 43 -6.54 -10.63 1.78
CA LYS A 43 -7.54 -10.96 2.82
C LYS A 43 -7.60 -12.45 3.19
N ASP A 44 -7.23 -13.33 2.28
CA ASP A 44 -7.21 -14.77 2.55
C ASP A 44 -5.91 -15.25 3.22
N LEU A 45 -4.81 -14.53 3.01
CA LEU A 45 -3.48 -14.89 3.53
C LEU A 45 -3.20 -14.32 4.93
N VAL A 46 -3.73 -13.13 5.24
CA VAL A 46 -3.44 -12.46 6.52
C VAL A 46 -4.39 -12.96 7.62
N PRO A 47 -3.86 -13.41 8.77
CA PRO A 47 -4.66 -13.77 9.93
C PRO A 47 -5.54 -12.61 10.42
N PHE A 48 -6.70 -12.93 11.00
CA PHE A 48 -7.64 -11.96 11.59
C PHE A 48 -8.21 -10.91 10.62
N MET A 49 -7.94 -11.03 9.31
CA MET A 49 -8.50 -10.15 8.32
C MET A 49 -10.00 -10.44 8.14
N ALA A 50 -10.86 -9.49 8.48
CA ALA A 50 -12.30 -9.70 8.44
C ALA A 50 -12.79 -9.90 6.99
N LYS A 51 -13.27 -11.10 6.68
CA LYS A 51 -13.65 -11.51 5.32
C LYS A 51 -14.94 -10.85 4.87
N ASP A 52 -15.87 -10.72 5.80
CA ASP A 52 -17.26 -10.26 5.68
C ASP A 52 -17.44 -8.78 6.07
N ARG A 53 -16.41 -8.14 6.62
CA ARG A 53 -16.36 -6.69 6.87
C ARG A 53 -15.77 -5.94 5.67
N LYS A 54 -16.34 -4.78 5.35
CA LYS A 54 -15.77 -3.82 4.40
C LYS A 54 -14.51 -3.19 5.01
N MET A 55 -13.37 -3.36 4.36
CA MET A 55 -12.09 -2.74 4.74
C MET A 55 -11.64 -1.81 3.62
N SER A 56 -11.03 -0.68 3.98
CA SER A 56 -10.43 0.19 2.97
C SER A 56 -9.18 -0.46 2.38
N LYS A 57 -8.78 -0.07 1.15
CA LYS A 57 -7.53 -0.55 0.55
C LYS A 57 -6.34 -0.29 1.46
N LEU A 58 -6.27 0.89 2.06
CA LEU A 58 -5.20 1.27 2.97
C LEU A 58 -5.15 0.38 4.21
N GLU A 59 -6.31 0.09 4.81
CA GLU A 59 -6.42 -0.79 5.97
C GLU A 59 -5.96 -2.23 5.65
N VAL A 60 -6.31 -2.75 4.47
CA VAL A 60 -5.78 -4.05 4.00
C VAL A 60 -4.26 -4.02 3.91
N ILE A 61 -3.68 -2.98 3.32
CA ILE A 61 -2.22 -2.85 3.19
C ILE A 61 -1.54 -2.74 4.56
N GLN A 62 -2.11 -1.98 5.49
CA GLN A 62 -1.57 -1.85 6.85
C GLN A 62 -1.52 -3.19 7.59
N ASN A 63 -2.61 -3.95 7.58
CA ASN A 63 -2.65 -5.28 8.22
C ASN A 63 -1.64 -6.26 7.61
N VAL A 64 -1.40 -6.18 6.29
CA VAL A 64 -0.38 -7.00 5.62
C VAL A 64 1.03 -6.63 6.09
N ILE A 65 1.31 -5.33 6.21
CA ILE A 65 2.61 -4.84 6.70
C ILE A 65 2.86 -5.36 8.12
N ASP A 66 1.88 -5.21 9.00
CA ASP A 66 1.98 -5.65 10.39
C ASP A 66 2.25 -7.16 10.48
N TYR A 67 1.53 -7.96 9.68
CA TYR A 67 1.73 -9.41 9.64
C TYR A 67 3.11 -9.82 9.11
N ILE A 68 3.62 -9.14 8.08
CA ILE A 68 4.98 -9.39 7.57
C ILE A 68 6.02 -9.06 8.65
N CYS A 69 5.89 -7.93 9.34
CA CYS A 69 6.79 -7.55 10.43
C CYS A 69 6.78 -8.59 11.57
N GLU A 70 5.61 -9.08 11.96
CA GLU A 70 5.48 -10.11 13.00
C GLU A 70 6.10 -11.44 12.58
N LEU A 71 5.86 -11.89 11.34
CA LEU A 71 6.48 -13.10 10.80
C LEU A 71 8.00 -12.99 10.75
N GLN A 72 8.53 -11.86 10.30
CA GLN A 72 9.97 -11.62 10.24
C GLN A 72 10.62 -11.66 11.62
N ASN A 73 10.00 -11.04 12.63
CA ASN A 73 10.49 -11.10 14.01
C ASN A 73 10.47 -12.54 14.54
N THR A 74 9.37 -13.27 14.31
CA THR A 74 9.22 -14.66 14.75
C THR A 74 10.29 -15.57 14.16
N LEU A 75 10.55 -15.45 12.85
CA LEU A 75 11.56 -16.22 12.15
C LEU A 75 12.98 -15.85 12.61
N ALA A 76 13.28 -14.56 12.78
CA ALA A 76 14.59 -14.11 13.27
C ALA A 76 14.92 -14.66 14.66
N HIS A 77 13.93 -14.77 15.56
CA HIS A 77 14.11 -15.39 16.87
C HIS A 77 14.30 -16.91 16.79
N ALA A 78 13.62 -17.59 15.87
CA ALA A 78 13.80 -19.03 15.67
C ALA A 78 15.22 -19.36 15.18
N ASP A 79 15.73 -18.60 14.21
CA ASP A 79 17.09 -18.78 13.67
C ASP A 79 18.17 -18.47 14.72
N ALA A 80 17.96 -17.46 15.57
CA ALA A 80 18.87 -17.15 16.68
C ALA A 80 18.84 -18.22 17.79
N SER A 81 17.71 -18.91 17.99
CA SER A 81 17.59 -19.98 18.99
C SER A 81 18.25 -21.31 18.56
N ALA A 82 18.45 -21.51 17.26
CA ALA A 82 19.10 -22.71 16.73
C ALA A 82 20.63 -22.75 16.98
N ASP A 83 21.26 -21.60 17.23
CA ASP A 83 22.70 -21.49 17.50
C ASP A 83 23.03 -21.43 19.01
N ALA A 84 22.03 -21.35 19.89
CA ALA A 84 22.21 -21.31 21.35
C ALA A 84 22.49 -22.68 22.00
N SER A 85 23.02 -23.64 21.23
CA SER A 85 23.47 -24.95 21.69
C SER A 85 24.97 -25.19 21.45
N ALA A 86 25.78 -24.13 21.49
CA ALA A 86 27.21 -24.27 21.72
C ALA A 86 27.46 -24.39 23.24
N PRO A 87 27.99 -25.53 23.75
CA PRO A 87 28.34 -25.66 25.15
C PRO A 87 29.49 -24.70 25.46
N MET A 88 29.28 -23.91 26.50
CA MET A 88 30.32 -23.16 27.20
C MET A 88 31.35 -24.19 27.73
N ASN A 89 32.45 -24.40 26.99
CA ASN A 89 33.58 -25.17 27.50
C ASN A 89 34.34 -24.29 28.51
N ASP A 90 34.07 -24.51 29.79
CA ASP A 90 34.97 -24.23 30.89
C ASP A 90 36.30 -24.99 30.66
N THR A 91 37.35 -24.35 30.15
CA THR A 91 38.73 -24.88 30.19
C THR A 91 39.71 -23.75 29.87
N GLU A 92 40.23 -23.10 30.93
CA GLU A 92 41.67 -22.96 31.22
C GLU A 92 41.90 -21.83 32.23
N MET A 93 42.01 -22.21 33.50
CA MET A 93 42.89 -21.55 34.44
C MET A 93 44.31 -21.50 33.85
N LEU A 94 44.87 -20.30 33.73
CA LEU A 94 46.24 -19.87 34.05
C LEU A 94 47.32 -20.97 34.30
N PRO A 95 48.57 -20.76 33.85
CA PRO A 95 49.44 -19.90 34.66
C PRO A 95 50.39 -18.95 33.92
N SER A 96 50.83 -17.97 34.69
CA SER A 96 51.83 -16.95 34.44
C SER A 96 53.17 -17.48 33.91
N CYS A 97 53.78 -16.70 33.01
CA CYS A 97 55.20 -16.33 33.03
C CYS A 97 55.32 -14.93 32.39
#